data_AF-A0A536ED30-F1
#
_entry.id   AF-A0A536ED30-F1
#
_cell.length_a   1.000
_cell.length_b   1.000
_cell.length_c   1.000
_cell.angle_alpha   90.00
_cell.angle_beta   90.00
_cell.angle_gamma   90.00
#
_symmetry.space_group_name_H-M   'P 1'
#
loop_
_entity.id
_entity.type
_entity.pdbx_description
1 polymer ?
#
loop_
_entity_poly.entity_id
_entity_poly.type
_entity_poly.pdbx_seq_one_letter_code
_entity_poly.pdbx_strand_id
1 'polypeptide(L)'
;AQALVRFLAAQYSERDGVEQRFIEGCFGIFGHGNVAGVGEALFEQPDLLTYYQARNEQAMVHAAVGYARMRNRLSTMACTSSIG
;
A
#
# COMPACT_ATOMS: atom_id res chain seq x y z
N ALA A 1 4.44 -10.09 -9.16
CA ALA A 1 4.78 -8.65 -8.98
C ALA A 1 5.67 -8.41 -7.74
N GLN A 2 6.60 -9.32 -7.48
CA GLN A 2 7.39 -9.36 -6.25
C GLN A 2 8.34 -8.18 -6.13
N ALA A 3 8.98 -7.78 -7.24
CA ALA A 3 9.88 -6.63 -7.25
C ALA A 3 9.13 -5.32 -6.89
N LEU A 4 7.87 -5.18 -7.31
CA LEU A 4 7.05 -4.03 -6.98
C LEU A 4 6.76 -3.96 -5.48
N VAL A 5 6.34 -5.07 -4.86
CA VAL A 5 6.06 -5.13 -3.41
C VAL A 5 7.33 -4.82 -2.61
N ARG A 6 8.48 -5.40 -3.00
CA ARG A 6 9.78 -5.10 -2.37
C ARG A 6 10.16 -3.63 -2.52
N PHE A 7 9.98 -3.08 -3.72
CA PHE A 7 10.25 -1.67 -3.98
C PHE A 7 9.39 -0.79 -3.06
N LEU A 8 8.06 -0.98 -3.04
CA LEU A 8 7.15 -0.22 -2.18
C LEU A 8 7.50 -0.35 -0.69
N ALA A 9 7.87 -1.54 -0.23
CA ALA A 9 8.26 -1.78 1.16
C ALA A 9 9.56 -1.08 1.57
N ALA A 10 10.45 -0.80 0.62
CA ALA A 10 11.72 -0.14 0.83
C ALA A 10 11.67 1.39 0.65
N GLN A 11 10.48 1.99 0.60
CA GLN A 11 10.34 3.44 0.44
C GLN A 11 10.32 4.14 1.80
N TYR A 12 11.10 5.22 1.90
CA TYR A 12 11.22 6.04 3.11
C TYR A 12 11.07 7.51 2.76
N SER A 13 10.61 8.28 3.75
CA SER A 13 10.66 9.73 3.72
C SER A 13 11.41 10.22 4.95
N GLU A 14 12.04 11.38 4.83
CA GLU A 14 12.80 11.98 5.92
C GLU A 14 12.32 13.42 6.13
N ARG A 15 12.14 13.82 7.39
CA ARG A 15 11.95 15.23 7.76
C ARG A 15 12.63 15.50 9.09
N ASP A 16 13.38 16.60 9.16
CA ASP A 16 14.06 17.04 10.37
C ASP A 16 15.01 15.95 10.96
N GLY A 17 15.66 15.18 10.08
CA GLY A 17 16.55 14.07 10.47
C GLY A 17 15.85 12.81 10.97
N VAL A 18 14.51 12.77 10.94
CA VAL A 18 13.72 11.59 11.30
C VAL A 18 13.25 10.90 10.03
N GLU A 19 13.71 9.67 9.84
CA GLU A 19 13.27 8.77 8.78
C GLU A 19 12.04 7.97 9.23
N GLN A 20 11.07 7.82 8.33
CA GLN A 20 9.93 6.93 8.49
C GLN A 20 9.62 6.22 7.18
N ARG A 21 8.92 5.11 7.29
CA ARG A 21 8.42 4.38 6.14
C ARG A 21 7.43 5.24 5.35
N PHE A 22 7.63 5.34 4.04
CA PHE A 22 6.77 6.14 3.17
C PHE A 22 5.51 5.37 2.77
N ILE A 23 5.62 4.07 2.46
CA ILE A 23 4.49 3.19 2.15
C ILE A 23 4.29 2.20 3.30
N GLU A 24 3.36 2.51 4.20
CA GLU A 24 3.19 1.80 5.49
C GLU A 24 2.36 0.51 5.34
N GLY A 25 1.65 0.37 4.22
CA GLY A 25 0.85 -0.80 3.92
C GLY A 25 0.17 -0.68 2.57
N CYS A 26 -0.59 -1.71 2.18
CA CYS A 26 -1.33 -1.74 0.94
C CYS A 26 -2.80 -2.06 1.22
N PHE A 27 -3.70 -1.13 0.88
CA PHE A 27 -5.09 -1.46 0.69
C PHE A 27 -5.28 -2.13 -0.66
N GLY A 28 -6.21 -3.08 -0.74
CA GLY A 28 -6.64 -3.52 -2.06
C GLY A 28 -7.91 -4.32 -2.15
N ILE A 29 -8.42 -4.35 -3.38
CA ILE A 29 -9.51 -5.22 -3.82
C ILE A 29 -8.95 -6.09 -4.95
N PHE A 30 -8.92 -7.41 -4.72
CA PHE A 30 -8.39 -8.32 -5.73
C PHE A 30 -9.45 -8.66 -6.77
N GLY A 31 -9.02 -8.66 -8.03
CA GLY A 31 -9.74 -9.13 -9.19
C GLY A 31 -8.76 -9.79 -10.18
N HIS A 32 -9.25 -10.23 -11.33
CA HIS A 32 -8.47 -11.03 -12.28
C HIS A 32 -7.14 -10.38 -12.69
N GLY A 33 -7.09 -9.05 -12.81
CA GLY A 33 -5.92 -8.31 -13.26
C GLY A 33 -4.83 -8.06 -12.21
N ASN A 34 -5.10 -8.24 -10.91
CA ASN A 34 -4.10 -8.01 -9.86
C ASN A 34 -3.89 -9.19 -8.89
N VAL A 35 -4.82 -10.16 -8.81
CA VAL A 35 -4.74 -11.26 -7.84
C VAL A 35 -3.52 -12.15 -8.06
N ALA A 36 -3.27 -12.57 -9.30
CA ALA A 36 -2.16 -13.47 -9.64
C ALA A 36 -0.79 -12.75 -9.62
N GLY A 37 -0.76 -11.42 -9.62
CA GLY A 37 0.48 -10.64 -9.65
C GLY A 37 0.83 -10.01 -8.31
N VAL A 38 -0.05 -9.13 -7.85
CA VAL A 38 0.12 -8.35 -6.61
C VAL A 38 -0.37 -9.14 -5.40
N GLY A 39 -1.50 -9.86 -5.53
CA GLY A 39 -2.03 -10.71 -4.46
C GLY A 39 -1.05 -11.79 -4.04
N GLU A 40 -0.52 -12.55 -5.02
CA GLU A 40 0.53 -13.55 -4.77
C GLU A 40 1.78 -12.91 -4.11
N ALA A 41 2.26 -11.79 -4.65
CA ALA A 41 3.47 -11.14 -4.12
C ALA A 41 3.32 -10.62 -2.67
N LEU A 42 2.12 -10.17 -2.29
CA LEU A 42 1.81 -9.77 -0.91
C LEU A 42 1.66 -11.00 0.01
N PHE A 43 1.14 -12.11 -0.53
CA PHE A 43 0.98 -13.36 0.21
C PHE A 43 2.31 -14.06 0.49
N GLU A 44 3.25 -14.04 -0.45
CA GLU A 44 4.57 -14.66 -0.29
C GLU A 44 5.42 -13.99 0.81
N GLN A 45 5.20 -12.70 1.10
CA GLN A 45 6.01 -11.91 2.03
C GLN A 45 5.13 -11.00 2.89
N PRO A 46 4.30 -11.56 3.79
CA PRO A 46 3.30 -10.79 4.56
C PRO A 46 3.94 -9.77 5.51
N ASP A 47 5.16 -10.04 5.96
CA ASP A 47 5.92 -9.14 6.84
C ASP A 47 6.53 -7.94 6.10
N LEU A 48 6.65 -8.01 4.77
CA LEU A 48 7.22 -6.90 4.01
C LEU A 48 6.28 -5.72 3.93
N LEU A 49 5.01 -5.95 3.58
CA LEU A 49 4.03 -4.89 3.36
C LEU A 49 2.64 -5.41 3.71
N THR A 50 2.12 -4.96 4.85
CA THR A 50 0.83 -5.42 5.35
C THR A 50 -0.29 -5.12 4.36
N TYR A 51 -1.06 -6.15 4.03
CA TYR A 51 -2.26 -6.03 3.20
C TYR A 51 -3.50 -5.77 4.06
N TYR A 52 -4.30 -4.80 3.63
CA TYR A 52 -5.58 -4.43 4.22
C TYR A 52 -6.69 -4.59 3.18
N GLN A 53 -7.62 -5.50 3.41
CA GLN A 53 -8.71 -5.73 2.46
C GLN A 53 -9.66 -4.53 2.43
N ALA A 54 -9.80 -3.93 1.26
CA ALA A 54 -10.84 -2.94 0.99
C ALA A 54 -12.06 -3.61 0.33
N ARG A 55 -13.21 -2.93 0.38
CA ARG A 55 -14.46 -3.38 -0.28
C ARG A 55 -15.09 -2.32 -1.20
N ASN A 56 -14.49 -1.15 -1.27
CA ASN A 56 -14.96 -0.02 -2.07
C ASN A 56 -13.75 0.88 -2.40
N GLU A 57 -13.55 1.18 -3.68
CA GLU A 57 -12.37 1.94 -4.13
C GLU A 57 -12.37 3.39 -3.64
N GLN A 58 -13.54 4.03 -3.60
CA GLN A 58 -13.65 5.41 -3.15
C GLN A 58 -13.29 5.52 -1.67
N ALA A 59 -13.85 4.63 -0.84
CA ALA A 59 -13.52 4.55 0.58
C ALA A 59 -12.03 4.23 0.80
N MET A 60 -11.46 3.31 0.01
CA MET A 60 -10.04 2.96 0.04
C MET A 60 -9.15 4.19 -0.22
N VAL A 61 -9.42 4.92 -1.30
CA VAL A 61 -8.63 6.12 -1.67
C VAL A 61 -8.83 7.22 -0.62
N HIS A 62 -10.04 7.45 -0.12
CA HIS A 62 -10.28 8.42 0.94
C HIS A 62 -9.56 8.06 2.25
N ALA A 63 -9.51 6.79 2.62
CA ALA A 63 -8.74 6.32 3.77
C ALA A 63 -7.24 6.58 3.58
N ALA A 64 -6.68 6.29 2.41
CA ALA A 64 -5.28 6.58 2.09
C ALA A 64 -4.98 8.09 2.13
N VAL A 65 -5.86 8.93 1.60
CA VAL A 65 -5.74 10.40 1.67
C VAL A 65 -5.82 10.89 3.12
N GLY A 66 -6.77 10.38 3.91
CA GLY A 66 -6.92 10.71 5.33
C GLY A 66 -5.67 10.34 6.13
N TYR A 67 -5.15 9.12 5.91
CA TYR A 67 -3.91 8.64 6.50
C TYR A 67 -2.73 9.57 6.17
N ALA A 68 -2.54 9.87 4.88
CA ALA A 68 -1.44 10.72 4.46
C ALA A 68 -1.53 12.12 5.07
N ARG A 69 -2.73 12.72 5.12
CA ARG A 69 -2.94 14.02 5.77
C ARG A 69 -2.63 13.99 7.27
N MET A 70 -3.09 12.96 7.98
CA MET A 70 -2.80 12.76 9.40
C MET A 70 -1.30 12.61 9.68
N ARG A 71 -0.56 12.03 8.73
CA ARG A 71 0.90 11.85 8.78
C ARG A 71 1.68 13.03 8.21
N ASN A 72 1.06 14.20 8.01
CA ASN A 72 1.68 15.37 7.38
C ASN A 72 2.30 15.08 6.01
N ARG A 73 1.74 14.12 5.27
CA ARG A 73 2.21 13.60 3.97
C ARG A 73 3.59 12.94 4.01
N LEU A 74 4.07 12.56 5.20
CA LEU A 74 5.32 11.82 5.35
C LEU A 74 5.16 10.31 5.17
N SER A 75 3.94 9.80 5.26
CA SER A 75 3.64 8.39 4.98
C SER A 75 2.30 8.29 4.27
N THR A 76 2.09 7.22 3.52
CA THR A 76 0.84 6.92 2.80
C THR A 76 0.60 5.41 2.72
N MET A 77 -0.57 5.04 2.22
CA MET A 77 -0.97 3.67 1.93
C MET A 77 -0.98 3.45 0.41
N ALA A 78 -0.42 2.34 -0.06
CA ALA A 78 -0.62 1.90 -1.43
C ALA A 78 -2.07 1.44 -1.64
N CYS A 79 -2.60 1.61 -2.86
CA CYS A 79 -3.94 1.18 -3.22
C CYS A 79 -3.88 0.34 -4.50
N THR A 80 -4.51 -0.84 -4.50
CA THR A 80 -4.67 -1.67 -5.70
C THR A 80 -6.12 -2.12 -5.88
N SER A 81 -6.67 -2.00 -7.07
CA SER A 81 -7.97 -2.57 -7.42
C SER A 81 -7.90 -3.19 -8.82
N SER A 82 -8.71 -4.22 -9.06
CA SER A 82 -8.91 -4.81 -10.38
C SER A 82 -10.36 -5.29 -10.57
N ILE A 83 -11.32 -4.60 -9.94
CA ILE A 83 -12.75 -4.92 -10.08
C ILE A 83 -13.52 -3.94 -10.99
N GLY A 84 -12.85 -2.86 -11.43
CA GLY A 84 -13.38 -1.89 -12.41
C GLY A 84 -13.14 -2.30 -13.84
#